data_AF-A0A646FPY7-F1
#
_entry.id   AF-A0A646FPY7-F1
#
_cell.length_a   1.000
_cell.length_b   1.000
_cell.length_c   1.000
_cell.angle_alpha   90.00
_cell.angle_beta   90.00
_cell.angle_gamma   90.00
#
_symmetry.space_group_name_H-M   'P 1'
#
loop_
_entity.id
_entity.type
_entity.pdbx_description
1 polymer ?
#
loop_
_entity_poly.entity_id
_entity_poly.type
_entity_poly.pdbx_seq_one_letter_code
_entity_poly.pdbx_strand_id
1 'polypeptide(L)'
;MSENVITSYKGFDKNMKCRGFQYEVGKEYKMDGEIKCCKQGFHACKSPMEVWDYYDMLSSRYAEVEQSGKIDKEENSTKVCSSRIKIKAELKLADIINIGVEWLKDITSPSKVKTDGELNDNGDRRKQIGSSGDYAKIGSSGDSAQIGSSGDSAQIGSSGYSAKIGSSGYSAKIGSSGDSAQIGSSGDSAQIGSSGDSAQIGSSG
;
A
#
# COMPACT_ATOMS: atom_id res chain seq x y z
N MET A 1 12.08 30.65 -12.69
CA MET A 1 11.25 29.51 -12.27
C MET A 1 12.19 28.37 -11.93
N SER A 2 12.16 27.85 -10.71
CA SER A 2 12.94 26.67 -10.33
C SER A 2 12.46 25.47 -11.16
N GLU A 3 13.38 24.82 -11.87
CA GLU A 3 13.08 23.59 -12.63
C GLU A 3 12.59 22.52 -11.64
N ASN A 4 11.51 21.81 -11.96
CA ASN A 4 11.01 20.73 -11.11
C ASN A 4 11.97 19.53 -11.24
N VAL A 5 12.80 19.33 -10.21
CA VAL A 5 13.77 18.24 -10.14
C VAL A 5 13.24 17.18 -9.19
N ILE A 6 13.23 15.92 -9.63
CA ILE A 6 12.89 14.77 -8.79
C ILE A 6 14.09 13.83 -8.68
N THR A 7 14.27 13.25 -7.49
CA THR A 7 15.18 12.12 -7.29
C THR A 7 14.46 10.84 -7.69
N SER A 8 15.17 9.97 -8.41
CA SER A 8 14.72 8.63 -8.79
C SER A 8 15.92 7.70 -8.96
N TYR A 9 15.65 6.44 -9.28
CA TYR A 9 16.65 5.38 -9.37
C TYR A 9 16.55 4.70 -10.72
N LYS A 10 17.71 4.47 -11.34
CA LYS A 10 17.80 3.91 -12.68
C LYS A 10 18.68 2.66 -12.69
N GLY A 11 18.17 1.61 -13.32
CA GLY A 11 18.93 0.42 -13.68
C GLY A 11 19.56 0.52 -15.07
N PHE A 12 20.66 -0.18 -15.24
CA PHE A 12 21.42 -0.31 -16.48
C PHE A 12 21.93 -1.74 -16.62
N ASP A 13 22.30 -2.13 -17.84
CA ASP A 13 23.09 -3.35 -18.03
C ASP A 13 24.49 -3.23 -17.37
N LYS A 14 25.23 -4.34 -17.32
CA LYS A 14 26.59 -4.41 -16.77
C LYS A 14 27.58 -3.38 -17.35
N ASN A 15 27.28 -2.83 -18.52
CA ASN A 15 28.12 -1.85 -19.22
C ASN A 15 27.60 -0.40 -19.06
N MET A 16 26.66 -0.13 -18.14
CA MET A 16 26.01 1.18 -17.97
C MET A 16 25.22 1.63 -19.20
N LYS A 17 24.61 0.68 -19.92
CA LYS A 17 23.71 1.00 -21.04
C LYS A 17 22.25 0.72 -20.72
N CYS A 18 21.38 1.46 -21.38
CA CYS A 18 19.94 1.20 -21.41
C CYS A 18 19.47 1.36 -22.86
N ARG A 19 18.94 0.29 -23.46
CA ARG A 19 18.53 0.24 -24.89
C ARG A 19 19.63 0.73 -25.85
N GLY A 20 20.89 0.35 -25.59
CA GLY A 20 22.04 0.71 -26.42
C GLY A 20 22.63 2.10 -26.16
N PHE A 21 21.93 2.99 -25.46
CA PHE A 21 22.46 4.29 -25.07
C PHE A 21 23.42 4.16 -23.88
N GLN A 22 24.61 4.76 -23.97
CA GLN A 22 25.64 4.73 -22.93
C GLN A 22 25.44 5.86 -21.92
N TYR A 23 25.44 5.49 -20.64
CA TYR A 23 25.42 6.44 -19.52
C TYR A 23 26.75 6.43 -18.78
N GLU A 24 27.05 7.56 -18.15
CA GLU A 24 28.23 7.76 -17.31
C GLU A 24 27.82 8.52 -16.04
N VAL A 25 28.40 8.13 -14.91
CA VAL A 25 28.21 8.82 -13.63
C VAL A 25 28.73 10.26 -13.73
N GLY A 26 27.98 11.21 -13.16
CA GLY A 26 28.26 12.64 -13.19
C GLY A 26 27.70 13.36 -14.41
N LYS A 27 27.33 12.65 -15.48
CA LYS A 27 26.83 13.27 -16.72
C LYS A 27 25.33 13.53 -16.70
N GLU A 28 24.95 14.56 -17.46
CA GLU A 28 23.58 14.95 -17.71
C GLU A 28 23.24 14.76 -19.20
N TYR A 29 22.06 14.24 -19.46
CA TYR A 29 21.55 13.95 -20.78
C TYR A 29 20.21 14.63 -20.98
N LYS A 30 19.97 15.11 -22.21
CA LYS A 30 18.76 15.82 -22.61
C LYS A 30 18.23 15.22 -23.90
N MET A 31 16.92 15.22 -24.05
CA MET A 31 16.26 14.86 -25.30
C MET A 31 15.10 15.80 -25.58
N ASP A 32 14.86 16.02 -26.87
CA ASP A 32 13.74 16.81 -27.36
C ASP A 32 12.56 15.91 -27.75
N GLY A 33 11.40 16.54 -27.93
CA GLY A 33 10.17 15.87 -28.35
C GLY A 33 9.10 15.75 -27.26
N GLU A 34 8.14 14.86 -27.52
CA GLU A 34 7.08 14.49 -26.58
C GLU A 34 7.60 13.40 -25.64
N ILE A 35 7.53 13.68 -24.34
CA ILE A 35 7.91 12.73 -23.30
C ILE A 35 6.68 11.93 -22.93
N LYS A 36 6.77 10.61 -23.07
CA LYS A 36 5.67 9.68 -22.78
C LYS A 36 6.20 8.39 -22.19
N CYS A 37 5.70 8.03 -21.01
CA CYS A 37 6.12 6.84 -20.29
C CYS A 37 5.98 5.60 -21.18
N CYS A 38 6.93 4.68 -21.05
CA CYS A 38 7.09 3.48 -21.90
C CYS A 38 7.37 3.71 -23.41
N LYS A 39 7.18 4.92 -23.95
CA LYS A 39 7.44 5.24 -25.36
C LYS A 39 8.75 6.01 -25.57
N GLN A 40 8.89 7.19 -24.96
CA GLN A 40 10.01 8.10 -25.18
C GLN A 40 10.32 8.92 -23.92
N GLY A 41 11.60 9.00 -23.57
CA GLY A 41 12.08 9.64 -22.35
C GLY A 41 13.21 8.86 -21.70
N PHE A 42 13.87 9.49 -20.73
CA PHE A 42 14.78 8.80 -19.83
C PHE A 42 13.96 8.15 -18.72
N HIS A 43 13.82 6.82 -18.72
CA HIS A 43 13.05 6.10 -17.70
C HIS A 43 13.87 5.80 -16.45
N ALA A 44 13.23 5.96 -15.29
CA ALA A 44 13.70 5.60 -13.95
C ALA A 44 12.48 5.37 -13.03
N CYS A 45 12.69 4.90 -11.80
CA CYS A 45 11.63 4.64 -10.82
C CYS A 45 11.86 5.49 -9.57
N LYS A 46 10.81 6.05 -8.98
CA LYS A 46 10.96 6.75 -7.70
C LYS A 46 11.21 5.77 -6.55
N SER A 47 10.62 4.58 -6.61
CA SER A 47 10.97 3.48 -5.71
C SER A 47 12.27 2.84 -6.19
N PRO A 48 13.29 2.69 -5.34
CA PRO A 48 14.50 1.95 -5.69
C PRO A 48 14.23 0.46 -5.94
N MET A 49 13.21 -0.11 -5.28
CA MET A 49 12.88 -1.54 -5.37
C MET A 49 12.23 -1.89 -6.71
N GLU A 50 11.37 -1.02 -7.23
CA GLU A 50 10.69 -1.24 -8.53
C GLU A 50 11.66 -1.26 -9.71
N VAL A 51 12.87 -0.74 -9.55
CA VAL A 51 13.92 -0.86 -10.58
C VAL A 51 14.21 -2.35 -10.89
N TRP A 52 14.03 -3.25 -9.91
CA TRP A 52 14.26 -4.67 -10.08
C TRP A 52 13.22 -5.41 -10.91
N ASP A 53 12.04 -4.81 -11.14
CA ASP A 53 11.05 -5.35 -12.09
C ASP A 53 11.55 -5.25 -13.54
N TYR A 54 12.54 -4.40 -13.79
CA TYR A 54 13.09 -4.13 -15.13
C TYR A 54 14.53 -4.61 -15.31
N TYR A 55 15.29 -4.76 -14.23
CA TYR A 55 16.71 -5.07 -14.24
C TYR A 55 17.06 -6.09 -13.16
N ASP A 56 17.73 -7.17 -13.55
CA ASP A 56 18.16 -8.23 -12.63
C ASP A 56 19.05 -7.68 -11.50
N MET A 57 18.70 -8.02 -10.26
CA MET A 57 19.30 -7.51 -9.02
C MET A 57 20.82 -7.68 -8.93
N LEU A 58 21.34 -8.80 -9.43
CA LEU A 58 22.72 -9.23 -9.18
C LEU A 58 23.66 -8.93 -10.34
N SER A 59 23.13 -8.86 -11.56
CA SER A 59 23.91 -8.67 -12.79
C SER A 59 23.80 -7.28 -13.40
N SER A 60 22.86 -6.45 -12.94
CA SER A 60 22.66 -5.09 -13.40
C SER A 60 23.41 -4.07 -12.55
N ARG A 61 23.49 -2.83 -13.06
CA ARG A 61 24.07 -1.68 -12.35
C ARG A 61 22.99 -0.65 -12.06
N TYR A 62 23.15 0.10 -10.98
CA TYR A 62 22.13 1.03 -10.49
C TYR A 62 22.72 2.40 -10.19
N ALA A 63 21.93 3.46 -10.37
CA ALA A 63 22.33 4.80 -9.98
C ALA A 63 21.17 5.59 -9.38
N GLU A 64 21.51 6.46 -8.44
CA GLU A 64 20.66 7.60 -8.09
C GLU A 64 20.75 8.62 -9.22
N VAL A 65 19.60 9.16 -9.62
CA VAL A 65 19.50 10.12 -10.70
C VAL A 65 18.62 11.30 -10.32
N GLU A 66 18.91 12.46 -10.90
CA GLU A 66 18.02 13.62 -10.89
C GLU A 66 17.32 13.69 -12.25
N GLN A 67 15.99 13.76 -12.25
CA GLN A 67 15.19 13.95 -13.45
C GLN A 67 14.51 15.31 -13.45
N SER A 68 14.52 15.98 -14.60
CA SER A 68 13.96 17.33 -14.76
C SER A 68 13.43 17.57 -16.18
N GLY A 69 12.96 18.80 -16.43
CA GLY A 69 12.30 19.19 -17.67
C GLY A 69 10.85 18.69 -17.75
N LYS A 70 10.44 18.20 -18.92
CA LYS A 70 9.13 17.53 -19.09
C LYS A 70 9.20 16.16 -18.41
N ILE A 71 8.21 15.85 -17.57
CA ILE A 71 8.12 14.60 -16.83
C ILE A 71 6.74 13.99 -17.07
N ASP A 72 6.72 12.72 -17.45
CA ASP A 72 5.52 11.89 -17.52
C ASP A 72 5.63 10.73 -16.51
N LYS A 73 4.49 10.27 -16.00
CA LYS A 73 4.42 9.25 -14.94
C LYS A 73 3.49 8.13 -15.37
N GLU A 74 3.82 6.90 -14.99
CA GLU A 74 2.90 5.77 -15.12
C GLU A 74 1.87 5.80 -13.98
N GLU A 75 0.64 5.36 -14.25
CA GLU A 75 -0.50 5.52 -13.33
C GLU A 75 -0.41 4.59 -12.11
N ASN A 76 0.00 3.34 -12.33
CA ASN A 76 -0.03 2.27 -11.33
C ASN A 76 1.38 1.81 -10.90
N SER A 77 2.39 2.67 -11.08
CA SER A 77 3.78 2.36 -10.73
C SER A 77 4.53 3.63 -10.33
N THR A 78 5.72 3.50 -9.75
CA THR A 78 6.60 4.63 -9.44
C THR A 78 7.49 5.03 -10.62
N LYS A 79 7.34 4.35 -11.76
CA LYS A 79 8.05 4.64 -12.99
C LYS A 79 7.70 6.02 -13.52
N VAL A 80 8.74 6.72 -13.92
CA VAL A 80 8.67 8.04 -14.52
C VAL A 80 9.58 8.10 -15.73
N CYS A 81 9.27 8.98 -16.68
CA CYS A 81 10.20 9.35 -17.72
C CYS A 81 10.32 10.86 -17.86
N SER A 82 11.51 11.30 -18.23
CA SER A 82 11.82 12.73 -18.32
C SER A 82 12.56 13.10 -19.60
N SER A 83 12.52 14.39 -19.97
CA SER A 83 13.34 14.95 -21.04
C SER A 83 14.80 15.15 -20.62
N ARG A 84 15.08 15.23 -19.31
CA ARG A 84 16.43 15.41 -18.78
C ARG A 84 16.71 14.45 -17.64
N ILE A 85 17.92 13.90 -17.61
CA ILE A 85 18.39 13.03 -16.54
C ILE A 85 19.86 13.32 -16.24
N LYS A 86 20.21 13.41 -14.96
CA LYS A 86 21.59 13.47 -14.49
C LYS A 86 21.90 12.23 -13.67
N ILE A 87 22.95 11.51 -14.04
CA ILE A 87 23.41 10.33 -13.30
C ILE A 87 24.27 10.83 -12.14
N LYS A 88 23.79 10.75 -10.91
CA LYS A 88 24.45 11.38 -9.76
C LYS A 88 25.59 10.53 -9.23
N ALA A 89 25.25 9.33 -8.81
CA ALA A 89 26.17 8.37 -8.24
C ALA A 89 25.71 6.96 -8.59
N GLU A 90 26.66 6.09 -8.92
CA GLU A 90 26.39 4.67 -8.99
C GLU A 90 26.22 4.11 -7.57
N LEU A 91 25.22 3.24 -7.41
CA LEU A 91 24.86 2.62 -6.15
C LEU A 91 25.34 1.18 -6.15
N LYS A 92 26.02 0.77 -5.08
CA LYS A 92 26.24 -0.66 -4.83
C LYS A 92 24.93 -1.29 -4.40
N LEU A 93 24.87 -2.63 -4.46
CA LEU A 93 23.69 -3.38 -4.02
C LEU A 93 23.27 -3.03 -2.58
N ALA A 94 24.23 -2.90 -1.68
CA ALA A 94 23.96 -2.48 -0.29
C ALA A 94 23.36 -1.07 -0.20
N ASP A 95 23.80 -0.13 -1.05
CA ASP A 95 23.31 1.25 -1.04
C ASP A 95 21.85 1.31 -1.49
N ILE A 96 21.51 0.68 -2.61
CA ILE A 96 20.13 0.68 -3.13
C ILE A 96 19.18 -0.09 -2.19
N ILE A 97 19.64 -1.14 -1.51
CA ILE A 97 18.85 -1.83 -0.47
C ILE A 97 18.57 -0.90 0.71
N ASN A 98 19.59 -0.22 1.24
CA ASN A 98 19.42 0.70 2.38
C ASN A 98 18.48 1.86 2.02
N ILE A 99 18.65 2.43 0.83
CA ILE A 99 17.75 3.47 0.32
C ILE A 99 16.33 2.93 0.15
N GLY A 100 16.17 1.70 -0.33
CA GLY A 100 14.88 1.01 -0.40
C GLY A 100 14.20 0.88 0.95
N VAL A 101 14.95 0.51 1.99
CA VAL A 101 14.45 0.44 3.37
C VAL A 101 14.01 1.80 3.89
N GLU A 102 14.81 2.85 3.68
CA GLU A 102 14.43 4.22 4.09
C GLU A 102 13.21 4.73 3.32
N TRP A 103 13.12 4.43 2.03
CA TRP A 103 11.96 4.76 1.20
C TRP A 103 10.70 4.05 1.71
N LEU A 104 10.79 2.76 2.03
CA LEU A 104 9.68 2.00 2.61
C LEU A 104 9.25 2.61 3.94
N LYS A 105 10.18 2.88 4.86
CA LYS A 105 9.87 3.54 6.14
C LYS A 105 9.12 4.86 5.94
N ASP A 106 9.53 5.65 4.94
CA ASP A 106 8.89 6.92 4.62
C ASP A 106 7.46 6.70 4.11
N ILE A 107 7.27 5.89 3.06
CA ILE A 107 5.96 5.70 2.45
C ILE A 107 4.99 4.90 3.32
N THR A 108 5.51 4.03 4.19
CA THR A 108 4.72 3.28 5.18
C THR A 108 4.63 4.00 6.52
N SER A 109 5.15 5.23 6.63
CA SER A 109 5.05 5.99 7.88
C SER A 109 3.57 6.22 8.23
N PRO A 110 3.18 6.15 9.52
CA PRO A 110 1.79 6.34 9.93
C PRO A 110 1.19 7.69 9.52
N SER A 111 2.03 8.70 9.23
CA SER A 111 1.59 10.01 8.73
C SER A 111 1.26 10.00 7.23
N LYS A 112 1.75 9.02 6.45
CA LYS A 112 1.55 8.91 5.00
C LYS A 112 0.64 7.74 4.61
N VAL A 113 0.56 6.70 5.42
CA VAL A 113 -0.38 5.59 5.22
C VAL A 113 -1.75 6.03 5.70
N LYS A 114 -2.71 6.14 4.79
CA LYS A 114 -4.13 6.09 5.17
C LYS A 114 -4.39 4.67 5.66
N THR A 115 -4.83 4.55 6.90
CA THR A 115 -4.96 3.31 7.65
C THR A 115 -5.86 2.29 6.93
N ASP A 116 -5.26 1.34 6.21
CA ASP A 116 -5.94 0.14 5.71
C ASP A 116 -5.06 -1.07 6.09
N GLY A 117 -5.31 -1.67 7.27
CA GLY A 117 -4.55 -2.86 7.70
C GLY A 117 -4.84 -3.32 9.13
N GLU A 118 -5.15 -2.40 10.03
CA GLU A 118 -6.00 -2.67 11.20
C GLU A 118 -7.37 -2.10 10.87
N LEU A 119 -8.41 -2.95 10.83
CA LEU A 119 -9.77 -2.44 10.77
C LEU A 119 -10.19 -2.05 12.19
N ASN A 120 -9.59 -0.99 12.74
CA ASN A 120 -10.00 -0.39 14.02
C ASN A 120 -10.47 1.05 13.77
N ASP A 121 -11.78 1.25 13.84
CA ASP A 121 -12.41 2.52 13.51
C ASP A 121 -12.65 3.40 14.75
N ASN A 122 -11.60 4.02 15.29
CA ASN A 122 -11.72 5.09 16.29
C ASN A 122 -12.21 6.43 15.66
N GLY A 123 -13.18 6.37 14.75
CA GLY A 123 -13.69 7.50 13.98
C GLY A 123 -15.22 7.52 13.84
N ASP A 124 -15.75 8.72 13.68
CA ASP A 124 -17.18 9.01 13.81
C ASP A 124 -17.96 8.81 12.49
N ARG A 125 -19.00 7.96 12.57
CA ARG A 125 -20.10 7.67 11.62
C ARG A 125 -19.86 6.72 10.43
N ARG A 126 -20.43 5.51 10.60
CA ARG A 126 -20.86 4.54 9.55
C ARG A 126 -19.74 4.00 8.64
N LYS A 127 -18.85 3.16 9.18
CA LYS A 127 -17.92 2.38 8.36
C LYS A 127 -18.31 0.91 8.25
N GLN A 128 -18.04 0.34 7.06
CA GLN A 128 -18.15 -1.08 6.77
C GLN A 128 -16.78 -1.73 6.93
N ILE A 129 -16.72 -2.78 7.72
CA ILE A 129 -15.51 -3.52 8.06
C ILE A 129 -15.76 -5.00 7.72
N GLY A 130 -14.91 -5.60 6.88
CA GLY A 130 -15.11 -6.96 6.39
C GLY A 130 -13.82 -7.77 6.26
N SER A 131 -13.85 -9.07 6.54
CA SER A 131 -12.74 -10.00 6.24
C SER A 131 -13.23 -11.37 5.80
N SER A 132 -12.52 -12.01 4.86
CA SER A 132 -12.74 -13.40 4.45
C SER A 132 -11.63 -14.36 4.89
N GLY A 133 -10.64 -13.88 5.67
CA GLY A 133 -9.54 -14.71 6.15
C GLY A 133 -9.90 -15.47 7.44
N ASP A 134 -9.39 -16.69 7.56
CA ASP A 134 -9.51 -17.48 8.80
C ASP A 134 -8.78 -16.78 9.95
N TYR A 135 -9.30 -16.93 11.17
CA TYR A 135 -8.79 -16.34 12.41
C TYR A 135 -8.72 -14.80 12.39
N ALA A 136 -9.51 -14.15 11.53
CA ALA A 136 -9.58 -12.69 11.47
C ALA A 136 -9.96 -12.09 12.83
N LYS A 137 -9.33 -10.98 13.21
CA LYS A 137 -9.69 -10.19 14.40
C LYS A 137 -10.18 -8.83 13.94
N ILE A 138 -11.42 -8.50 14.27
CA ILE A 138 -12.12 -7.34 13.72
C ILE A 138 -12.78 -6.56 14.86
N GLY A 139 -12.58 -5.25 14.95
CA GLY A 139 -13.05 -4.43 16.06
C GLY A 139 -13.50 -3.03 15.63
N SER A 140 -14.56 -2.48 16.23
CA SER A 140 -14.92 -1.07 16.04
C SER A 140 -15.34 -0.39 17.33
N SER A 141 -15.09 0.91 17.45
CA SER A 141 -15.64 1.77 18.49
C SER A 141 -16.59 2.84 17.95
N GLY A 142 -16.76 2.91 16.63
CA GLY A 142 -17.60 3.92 15.97
C GLY A 142 -19.10 3.61 16.01
N ASP A 143 -19.91 4.66 16.09
CA ASP A 143 -21.36 4.55 16.03
C ASP A 143 -21.85 4.10 14.66
N SER A 144 -22.85 3.21 14.66
CA SER A 144 -23.48 2.61 13.48
C SER A 144 -22.49 1.86 12.57
N ALA A 145 -21.43 1.28 13.15
CA ALA A 145 -20.50 0.42 12.42
C ALA A 145 -21.20 -0.81 11.84
N GLN A 146 -20.76 -1.26 10.66
CA GLN A 146 -21.19 -2.52 10.05
C GLN A 146 -19.99 -3.44 9.91
N ILE A 147 -19.99 -4.57 10.59
CA ILE A 147 -18.84 -5.45 10.73
C ILE A 147 -19.22 -6.88 10.28
N GLY A 148 -18.41 -7.49 9.42
CA GLY A 148 -18.70 -8.80 8.83
C GLY A 148 -17.48 -9.70 8.69
N SER A 149 -17.65 -11.02 8.83
CA SER A 149 -16.62 -11.97 8.37
C SER A 149 -17.17 -13.27 7.81
N SER A 150 -16.51 -13.80 6.78
CA SER A 150 -16.81 -15.12 6.21
C SER A 150 -15.72 -16.19 6.49
N GLY A 151 -14.66 -15.85 7.22
CA GLY A 151 -13.57 -16.79 7.54
C GLY A 151 -13.84 -17.60 8.82
N ASP A 152 -13.22 -18.77 8.94
CA ASP A 152 -13.39 -19.64 10.09
C ASP A 152 -12.68 -19.09 11.33
N SER A 153 -13.24 -19.31 12.51
CA SER A 153 -12.70 -18.89 13.81
C SER A 153 -12.45 -17.37 13.94
N ALA A 154 -13.20 -16.55 13.19
CA ALA A 154 -13.12 -15.10 13.29
C ALA A 154 -13.51 -14.59 14.68
N GLN A 155 -12.85 -13.53 15.16
CA GLN A 155 -13.17 -12.81 16.39
C GLN A 155 -13.62 -11.39 16.04
N ILE A 156 -14.86 -11.05 16.34
CA ILE A 156 -15.50 -9.80 15.91
C ILE A 156 -16.06 -9.07 17.14
N GLY A 157 -15.71 -7.79 17.32
CA GLY A 157 -16.10 -6.97 18.46
C GLY A 157 -16.59 -5.58 18.09
N SER A 158 -17.51 -5.00 18.86
CA SER A 158 -17.81 -3.56 18.80
C SER A 158 -18.07 -2.95 20.18
N SER A 159 -17.76 -1.66 20.34
CA SER A 159 -18.17 -0.85 21.50
C SER A 159 -19.02 0.37 21.14
N GLY A 160 -19.31 0.61 19.86
CA GLY A 160 -20.10 1.78 19.40
C GLY A 160 -21.62 1.56 19.44
N TYR A 161 -22.40 2.66 19.44
CA TYR A 161 -23.86 2.63 19.47
C TYR A 161 -24.45 2.12 18.14
N SER A 162 -25.48 1.27 18.18
CA SER A 162 -26.19 0.74 17.01
C SER A 162 -25.31 -0.01 16.00
N ALA A 163 -24.26 -0.69 16.46
CA ALA A 163 -23.40 -1.50 15.60
C ALA A 163 -24.18 -2.70 14.99
N LYS A 164 -23.87 -3.06 13.75
CA LYS A 164 -24.36 -4.27 13.08
C LYS A 164 -23.20 -5.21 12.85
N ILE A 165 -23.26 -6.41 13.40
CA ILE A 165 -22.14 -7.36 13.42
C ILE A 165 -22.62 -8.72 12.91
N GLY A 166 -21.90 -9.32 11.96
CA GLY A 166 -22.29 -10.57 11.31
C GLY A 166 -21.12 -11.52 11.06
N SER A 167 -21.36 -12.83 11.11
CA SER A 167 -20.42 -13.81 10.55
C SER A 167 -21.11 -15.02 9.91
N SER A 168 -20.51 -15.56 8.85
CA SER A 168 -20.91 -16.81 8.21
C SER A 168 -19.86 -17.93 8.30
N GLY A 169 -18.76 -17.73 9.03
CA GLY A 169 -17.68 -18.72 9.18
C GLY A 169 -17.89 -19.68 10.36
N TYR A 170 -17.23 -20.84 10.33
CA TYR A 170 -17.30 -21.84 11.40
C TYR A 170 -16.63 -21.34 12.69
N SER A 171 -17.24 -21.56 13.86
CA SER A 171 -16.67 -21.22 15.17
C SER A 171 -16.32 -19.74 15.38
N ALA A 172 -17.05 -18.83 14.74
CA ALA A 172 -16.86 -17.39 14.95
C ALA A 172 -17.17 -16.98 16.41
N LYS A 173 -16.44 -16.02 16.94
CA LYS A 173 -16.68 -15.37 18.25
C LYS A 173 -17.07 -13.92 18.03
N ILE A 174 -18.28 -13.55 18.42
CA ILE A 174 -18.87 -12.25 18.11
C ILE A 174 -19.36 -11.58 19.40
N GLY A 175 -18.95 -10.34 19.64
CA GLY A 175 -19.26 -9.59 20.85
C GLY A 175 -19.62 -8.13 20.58
N SER A 176 -20.50 -7.55 21.41
CA SER A 176 -20.67 -6.08 21.50
C SER A 176 -20.79 -5.62 22.93
N SER A 177 -20.22 -4.46 23.26
CA SER A 177 -20.50 -3.73 24.50
C SER A 177 -21.28 -2.44 24.28
N GLY A 178 -21.58 -2.07 23.03
CA GLY A 178 -22.35 -0.87 22.69
C GLY A 178 -23.87 -1.11 22.67
N ASP A 179 -24.65 -0.07 22.97
CA ASP A 179 -26.11 -0.16 23.02
C ASP A 179 -26.74 -0.28 21.64
N SER A 180 -27.93 -0.91 21.57
CA SER A 180 -28.72 -1.14 20.36
C SER A 180 -27.99 -1.92 19.26
N ALA A 181 -27.00 -2.72 19.62
CA ALA A 181 -26.26 -3.54 18.67
C ALA A 181 -27.15 -4.65 18.05
N GLN A 182 -26.98 -4.92 16.76
CA GLN A 182 -27.56 -6.06 16.05
C GLN A 182 -26.45 -7.05 15.72
N ILE A 183 -26.52 -8.26 16.28
CA ILE A 183 -25.46 -9.26 16.18
C ILE A 183 -26.04 -10.55 15.60
N GLY A 184 -25.41 -11.07 14.55
CA GLY A 184 -25.89 -12.24 13.81
C GLY A 184 -24.80 -13.25 13.48
N SER A 185 -25.12 -14.53 13.44
CA SER A 185 -24.29 -15.50 12.72
C SER A 185 -25.09 -16.59 12.01
N SER A 186 -24.63 -16.98 10.82
CA SER A 186 -25.14 -18.11 10.05
C SER A 186 -24.13 -19.25 9.93
N GLY A 187 -23.01 -19.19 10.66
CA GLY A 187 -21.98 -20.24 10.63
C GLY A 187 -22.09 -21.17 11.85
N ASP A 188 -21.74 -22.44 11.67
CA ASP A 188 -21.90 -23.44 12.72
C ASP A 188 -20.96 -23.14 13.91
N SER A 189 -21.41 -23.49 15.12
CA SER A 189 -20.62 -23.37 16.37
C SER A 189 -20.21 -21.93 16.75
N ALA A 190 -20.92 -20.91 16.23
CA ALA A 190 -20.65 -19.52 16.59
C ALA A 190 -20.96 -19.23 18.08
N GLN A 191 -20.11 -18.43 18.70
CA GLN A 191 -20.29 -17.89 20.05
C GLN A 191 -20.65 -16.41 19.94
N ILE A 192 -21.85 -16.03 20.38
CA ILE A 192 -22.35 -14.66 20.25
C ILE A 192 -22.74 -14.12 21.63
N GLY A 193 -22.32 -12.89 21.95
CA GLY A 193 -22.67 -12.21 23.19
C GLY A 193 -22.81 -10.71 23.05
N SER A 194 -23.56 -10.09 23.96
CA SER A 194 -23.63 -8.63 24.11
C SER A 194 -23.73 -8.26 25.58
N SER A 195 -23.10 -7.14 25.97
CA SER A 195 -23.29 -6.51 27.28
C SER A 195 -23.90 -5.11 27.20
N GLY A 196 -24.25 -4.62 26.00
CA GLY A 196 -24.90 -3.32 25.79
C GLY A 196 -26.43 -3.39 25.86
N ASP A 197 -27.07 -2.27 26.15
CA ASP A 197 -28.53 -2.19 26.33
C ASP A 197 -29.26 -2.37 24.99
N SER A 198 -30.44 -3.01 25.01
CA SER A 198 -31.30 -3.20 23.83
C SER A 198 -30.65 -3.92 22.64
N ALA A 199 -29.64 -4.76 22.89
CA ALA A 199 -29.00 -5.55 21.85
C ALA A 199 -29.93 -6.64 21.30
N GLN A 200 -29.87 -6.88 19.99
CA GLN A 200 -30.56 -7.96 19.29
C GLN A 200 -29.55 -9.00 18.83
N ILE A 201 -29.75 -10.26 19.21
CA ILE A 201 -28.86 -11.38 18.88
C ILE A 201 -29.66 -12.42 18.10
N GLY A 202 -29.14 -12.87 16.96
CA GLY A 202 -29.72 -13.95 16.15
C GLY A 202 -28.66 -14.95 15.66
N SER A 203 -29.03 -16.23 15.58
CA SER A 203 -28.18 -17.27 15.01
C SER A 203 -29.01 -18.27 14.22
N SER A 204 -28.49 -18.75 13.08
CA SER A 204 -29.19 -19.68 12.19
C SER A 204 -28.30 -20.78 11.59
N GLY A 205 -27.20 -21.13 12.27
CA GLY A 205 -26.25 -22.20 11.90
C GLY A 205 -25.91 -23.09 13.10
#